data_AF-A0ABD0N6H2-F1
#
_entry.id   AF-A0ABD0N6H2-F1
#
_cell.length_a   1.000
_cell.length_b   1.000
_cell.length_c   1.000
_cell.angle_alpha   90.00
_cell.angle_beta   90.00
_cell.angle_gamma   90.00
#
_symmetry.space_group_name_H-M   'P 1'
#
loop_
_entity.id
_entity.type
_entity.pdbx_description
1 polymer ?
#
loop_
_entity_poly.entity_id
_entity_poly.type
_entity_poly.pdbx_seq_one_letter_code
_entity_poly.pdbx_strand_id
1 'polypeptide(L)'
;DLVTCRTPAAAPDVVSRFRLVDHPLNLTESESFSHSTCLALTWDEPSCNGAEITSYSISMGDSIITAGNVTCHIIRDLLPDSEF
;
A
#
# COMPACT_ATOMS: atom_id res chain seq x y z
N ASP A 1 7.94 39.93 -15.26
CA ASP A 1 7.61 38.58 -15.74
C ASP A 1 8.12 37.50 -14.79
N LEU A 2 7.22 36.81 -14.10
CA LEU A 2 7.55 35.63 -13.30
C LEU A 2 7.43 34.42 -14.23
N VAL A 3 8.57 33.88 -14.67
CA VAL A 3 8.61 32.66 -15.49
C VAL A 3 8.03 31.52 -14.65
N THR A 4 6.86 31.01 -15.05
CA THR A 4 6.25 29.86 -14.39
C THR A 4 6.85 28.60 -15.01
N CYS A 5 7.90 28.08 -14.37
CA CYS A 5 8.47 26.79 -14.75
C CYS A 5 7.51 25.71 -14.25
N ARG A 6 6.52 25.32 -15.04
CA ARG A 6 5.72 24.13 -14.74
C ARG A 6 6.52 22.90 -15.18
N THR A 7 7.20 22.27 -14.24
CA THR A 7 7.68 20.90 -14.45
C THR A 7 6.46 20.01 -14.71
N PRO A 8 6.48 19.17 -15.77
CA PRO A 8 5.43 18.18 -15.99
C PRO A 8 5.34 17.26 -14.78
N ALA A 9 4.17 16.66 -14.56
CA ALA A 9 3.99 15.71 -13.48
C ALA A 9 5.08 14.62 -13.54
N ALA A 10 5.88 14.52 -12.47
CA ALA A 10 6.90 13.49 -12.36
C ALA A 10 6.32 12.26 -11.65
N ALA A 11 7.04 11.13 -11.71
CA ALA A 11 6.65 9.94 -10.98
C ALA A 11 6.47 10.28 -9.48
N PRO A 12 5.49 9.67 -8.80
CA PRO A 12 5.36 9.83 -7.36
C PRO A 12 6.63 9.35 -6.66
N ASP A 13 6.93 9.98 -5.52
CA ASP A 13 8.10 9.60 -4.72
C ASP A 13 7.98 8.18 -4.15
N VAL A 14 9.06 7.67 -3.55
CA VAL A 14 9.05 6.35 -2.90
C VAL A 14 8.09 6.33 -1.70
N VAL A 15 7.26 5.29 -1.66
CA VAL A 15 6.35 5.01 -0.54
C VAL A 15 7.16 4.88 0.75
N SER A 16 6.90 5.78 1.71
CA SER A 16 7.63 5.84 2.97
C SER A 16 6.88 5.15 4.11
N ARG A 17 7.60 4.77 5.17
CA ARG A 17 7.05 4.10 6.37
C ARG A 17 6.18 2.88 6.06
N PHE A 18 6.52 2.09 5.05
CA PHE A 18 5.87 0.81 4.79
C PHE A 18 6.08 -0.14 5.97
N ARG A 19 4.99 -0.55 6.62
CA ARG A 19 5.02 -1.36 7.84
C ARG A 19 3.79 -2.25 7.98
N LEU A 20 3.98 -3.38 8.64
CA LEU A 20 2.92 -4.31 8.99
C LEU A 20 2.08 -3.74 10.14
N VAL A 21 0.78 -3.98 10.11
CA VAL A 21 -0.18 -3.61 11.15
C VAL A 21 -0.74 -4.88 11.76
N ASP A 22 -0.46 -5.11 13.04
CA ASP A 22 -0.96 -6.28 13.76
C ASP A 22 -2.47 -6.21 14.02
N HIS A 23 -2.97 -4.99 14.21
CA HIS A 23 -4.36 -4.68 14.56
C HIS A 23 -4.91 -3.62 13.61
N PRO A 24 -5.35 -4.01 12.40
CA PRO A 24 -5.96 -3.07 11.47
C PRO A 24 -7.27 -2.51 12.06
N LEU A 25 -7.29 -1.20 12.30
CA LEU A 25 -8.43 -0.47 12.90
C LEU A 25 -9.71 -0.55 12.06
N ASN A 26 -9.62 -1.03 10.81
CA ASN A 26 -10.73 -1.12 9.86
C ASN A 26 -11.37 -2.51 9.80
N LEU A 27 -10.92 -3.46 10.63
CA LEU A 27 -11.61 -4.73 10.79
C LEU A 27 -12.75 -4.56 11.79
N THR A 28 -13.95 -4.95 11.37
CA THR A 28 -15.05 -5.13 12.31
C THR A 28 -14.64 -6.20 13.32
N GLU A 29 -14.94 -6.03 14.61
CA GLU A 29 -14.58 -6.96 15.69
C GLU A 29 -15.05 -8.42 15.46
N SER A 30 -15.89 -8.66 14.44
CA SER A 30 -16.36 -9.98 14.02
C SER A 30 -15.47 -10.70 12.99
N GLU A 31 -14.47 -10.03 12.40
CA GLU A 31 -13.55 -10.67 11.46
C GLU A 31 -12.29 -11.17 12.17
N SER A 32 -12.08 -12.49 12.14
CA SER A 32 -10.87 -13.11 12.66
C SER A 32 -9.68 -12.77 11.76
N PHE A 33 -8.86 -11.80 12.18
CA PHE A 33 -7.59 -11.48 11.53
C PHE A 33 -6.54 -12.51 11.93
N SER A 34 -6.22 -13.44 11.04
CA SER A 34 -5.14 -14.40 11.25
C SER A 34 -3.86 -13.90 10.61
N HIS A 35 -2.84 -13.58 11.42
CA HIS A 35 -1.53 -13.15 10.90
C HIS A 35 -0.84 -14.23 10.03
N SER A 36 -1.31 -15.48 10.11
CA SER A 36 -0.80 -16.58 9.30
C SER A 36 -1.35 -16.60 7.86
N THR A 37 -2.50 -15.96 7.61
CA THR A 37 -3.18 -15.97 6.29
C THR A 37 -3.61 -14.58 5.85
N CYS A 38 -3.44 -13.57 6.69
CA CYS A 38 -3.84 -12.18 6.45
C CYS A 38 -2.70 -11.25 6.88
N LEU A 39 -2.44 -10.23 6.07
CA LEU A 39 -1.31 -9.32 6.25
C LEU A 39 -1.80 -7.89 6.01
N ALA A 40 -1.88 -7.10 7.07
CA ALA A 40 -2.31 -5.73 7.00
C ALA A 40 -1.10 -4.81 6.88
N LEU A 41 -1.10 -3.97 5.86
CA LEU A 41 -0.02 -3.07 5.53
C LEU A 41 -0.49 -1.63 5.68
N THR A 42 0.42 -0.77 6.11
CA THR A 42 0.23 0.68 6.05
C THR A 42 1.50 1.35 5.57
N TRP A 43 1.33 2.46 4.87
CA TRP A 43 2.40 3.26 4.32
C TRP A 43 1.97 4.73 4.28
N ASP A 44 2.93 5.64 4.15
CA ASP A 44 2.62 7.04 3.89
C ASP A 44 2.42 7.27 2.39
N GLU A 45 1.48 8.16 2.08
CA GLU A 45 1.30 8.71 0.75
C GLU A 45 2.57 9.45 0.31
N PRO A 46 3.27 8.99 -0.75
CA PRO A 46 4.42 9.70 -1.26
C PRO A 46 4.05 11.04 -1.90
N SER A 47 5.05 11.90 -2.07
CA SER A 47 4.82 13.22 -2.68
C SER A 47 4.35 13.07 -4.12
N CYS A 48 3.12 13.48 -4.37
CA CYS A 48 2.52 13.61 -5.69
C CYS A 48 3.18 14.79 -6.42
N ASN A 49 4.26 14.53 -7.15
CA ASN A 49 5.06 15.52 -7.90
C ASN A 49 4.29 16.11 -9.11
N GLY A 50 3.09 16.63 -8.89
CA GLY A 50 2.21 17.21 -9.90
C GLY A 50 1.09 16.28 -10.41
N ALA A 51 0.97 15.04 -9.92
CA ALA A 51 -0.14 14.13 -10.20
C ALA A 51 -0.52 13.32 -8.96
N GLU A 52 -1.81 13.31 -8.62
CA GLU A 52 -2.36 12.55 -7.50
C GLU A 52 -2.10 11.05 -7.64
N ILE A 53 -1.97 10.36 -6.52
CA ILE A 53 -1.75 8.91 -6.54
C ILE A 53 -3.08 8.22 -6.73
N THR A 54 -3.17 7.45 -7.81
CA THR A 54 -4.39 6.73 -8.18
C THR A 54 -4.43 5.31 -7.63
N SER A 55 -3.25 4.69 -7.47
CA SER A 55 -3.11 3.32 -6.98
C SER A 55 -1.71 3.05 -6.41
N TYR A 56 -1.62 2.02 -5.57
CA TYR A 56 -0.38 1.43 -5.11
C TYR A 56 -0.29 -0.03 -5.56
N SER A 57 0.91 -0.48 -5.90
CA SER A 57 1.16 -1.88 -6.21
C SER A 57 2.06 -2.49 -5.14
N ILE A 58 1.59 -3.59 -4.54
CA ILE A 58 2.29 -4.31 -3.49
C ILE A 58 2.78 -5.61 -4.12
N SER A 59 4.09 -5.73 -4.31
CA SER A 59 4.71 -6.95 -4.80
C SER A 59 5.14 -7.84 -3.64
N MET A 60 4.69 -9.09 -3.65
CA MET A 60 5.05 -10.15 -2.71
C MET A 60 5.53 -11.36 -3.51
N GLY A 61 6.84 -11.44 -3.75
CA GLY A 61 7.43 -12.47 -4.60
C GLY A 61 6.79 -12.44 -6.00
N ASP A 62 6.09 -13.51 -6.36
CA ASP A 62 5.42 -13.68 -7.65
C ASP A 62 4.02 -13.04 -7.74
N SER A 63 3.48 -12.55 -6.62
CA SER A 63 2.14 -11.93 -6.56
C SER A 63 2.23 -10.40 -6.54
N ILE A 64 1.36 -9.73 -7.30
CA ILE A 64 1.22 -8.27 -7.29
C ILE A 64 -0.22 -7.93 -6.94
N ILE A 65 -0.40 -7.17 -5.86
CA ILE A 65 -1.69 -6.71 -5.38
C ILE A 65 -1.82 -5.22 -5.70
N THR A 66 -2.92 -4.86 -6.34
CA THR A 66 -3.22 -3.46 -6.65
C THR A 66 -4.13 -2.88 -5.58
N ALA A 67 -3.58 -2.01 -4.74
CA ALA A 67 -4.34 -1.18 -3.82
C ALA A 67 -4.76 0.12 -4.52
N GLY A 68 -5.90 0.70 -4.15
CA GLY A 68 -6.36 2.00 -4.66
C GLY A 68 -5.51 3.17 -4.12
N ASN A 69 -6.05 4.38 -4.10
CA ASN A 69 -5.42 5.57 -3.49
C ASN A 69 -5.47 5.57 -1.95
N VAL A 70 -5.05 4.45 -1.35
CA VAL A 70 -5.12 4.22 0.10
C VAL A 70 -3.73 4.13 0.70
N THR A 71 -3.60 4.52 1.96
CA THR A 71 -2.37 4.41 2.77
C THR A 71 -2.36 3.18 3.66
N CYS A 72 -3.35 2.30 3.49
CA CYS A 72 -3.46 1.03 4.17
C CYS A 72 -4.18 0.00 3.31
N HIS A 73 -3.76 -1.25 3.40
CA HIS A 73 -4.38 -2.35 2.67
C HIS A 73 -4.25 -3.66 3.45
N ILE A 74 -5.32 -4.44 3.47
CA ILE A 74 -5.34 -5.75 4.13
C ILE A 74 -5.34 -6.82 3.05
N ILE A 75 -4.26 -7.59 3.04
CA ILE A 75 -4.12 -8.75 2.19
C ILE A 75 -4.72 -9.93 2.95
N ARG A 76 -5.52 -10.73 2.25
CA ARG A 76 -6.17 -11.92 2.79
C ARG A 76 -5.82 -13.12 1.90
N ASP A 77 -6.12 -14.30 2.40
CA ASP A 77 -5.92 -15.57 1.68
C ASP A 77 -4.45 -15.80 1.27
N LEU A 78 -3.51 -15.34 2.09
CA LEU A 78 -2.11 -15.69 1.92
C LEU A 78 -1.94 -17.19 2.15
N LEU A 79 -1.23 -17.83 1.23
CA LEU A 79 -0.84 -19.22 1.40
C LEU A 79 0.23 -19.27 2.49
N PRO A 80 0.05 -20.11 3.52
CA PRO A 80 1.14 -20.39 4.44
C PRO A 80 2.29 -20.98 3.63
N ASP A 81 3.50 -20.52 3.90
CA ASP A 81 4.70 -21.11 3.34
C ASP A 81 4.83 -22.54 3.90
N SER A 82 4.29 -23.51 3.16
CA SER A 82 4.44 -24.93 3.44
C SER A 82 5.29 -25.53 2.33
N GLU A 83 6.60 -25.46 2.52
CA GLU A 83 7.49 -26.48 1.98
C GLU A 83 7.14 -27.80 2.68
N PHE A 84 6.62 -28.76 1.90
CA PHE A 84 6.35 -30.13 2.34
C PHE A 84 7.61 -30.98 2.39
#